data_AF-A0A3B5PZP8-F1
#
_entry.id   AF-A0A3B5PZP8-F1
#
_cell.length_a   1.000
_cell.length_b   1.000
_cell.length_c   1.000
_cell.angle_alpha   90.00
_cell.angle_beta   90.00
_cell.angle_gamma   90.00
#
_symmetry.space_group_name_H-M   'P 1'
#
loop_
_entity.id
_entity.type
_entity.pdbx_description
1 polymer ?
#
loop_
_entity_poly.entity_id
_entity_poly.type
_entity_poly.pdbx_seq_one_letter_code
_entity_poly.pdbx_strand_id
1 'polypeptide(L)'
;MAISGSRDGTVIIHTVRRGQYMRCLRPPCDSSLPLSILHLAVSWEGHLLVHTCLEGKDKNTLHLYSVNGKHLSSERLKEQVTDMCVSGEYVIIGSEQGYLSIRDLYR
;
A
#
# COMPACT_ATOMS: atom_id res chain seq x y z
N MET A 1 -11.63 2.00 -10.27
CA MET A 1 -10.21 2.15 -10.71
C MET A 1 -9.55 0.78 -10.66
N ALA A 2 -8.50 0.58 -11.43
CA ALA A 2 -7.59 -0.54 -11.27
C ALA A 2 -6.25 0.01 -10.80
N ILE A 3 -5.67 -0.60 -9.77
CA ILE A 3 -4.37 -0.19 -9.22
C ILE A 3 -3.46 -1.41 -9.23
N SER A 4 -2.23 -1.22 -9.70
CA SER A 4 -1.21 -2.27 -9.78
C SER A 4 0.07 -1.81 -9.12
N GLY A 5 0.71 -2.70 -8.35
CA GLY A 5 1.99 -2.47 -7.67
C GLY A 5 3.06 -3.36 -8.28
N SER A 6 4.29 -2.86 -8.33
CA SER A 6 5.45 -3.58 -8.89
C SER A 6 6.58 -3.68 -7.87
N ARG A 7 7.46 -4.67 -8.06
CA ARG A 7 8.68 -4.84 -7.24
C ARG A 7 9.74 -3.76 -7.51
N ASP A 8 9.54 -2.92 -8.51
CA ASP A 8 10.36 -1.73 -8.77
C ASP A 8 9.95 -0.49 -7.96
N GLY A 9 8.95 -0.63 -7.07
CA GLY A 9 8.47 0.44 -6.19
C GLY A 9 7.45 1.37 -6.85
N THR A 10 6.95 1.03 -8.03
CA THR A 10 5.92 1.80 -8.71
C THR A 10 4.51 1.30 -8.40
N VAL A 11 3.58 2.23 -8.24
CA VAL A 11 2.15 1.97 -8.21
C VAL A 11 1.49 2.72 -9.36
N ILE A 12 0.79 2.02 -10.24
CA ILE A 12 0.14 2.60 -11.42
C ILE A 12 -1.37 2.51 -11.26
N ILE A 13 -2.05 3.59 -11.60
CA ILE A 13 -3.51 3.70 -11.52
C ILE A 13 -4.08 3.84 -12.94
N HIS A 14 -5.10 3.03 -13.23
CA HIS A 14 -5.84 3.06 -14.49
C HIS A 14 -7.35 3.21 -14.25
N THR A 15 -8.04 3.79 -15.24
CA THR A 15 -9.51 3.73 -15.30
C THR A 15 -9.94 2.31 -15.70
N VAL A 16 -10.97 1.77 -15.07
CA VAL A 16 -11.46 0.41 -15.40
C VAL A 16 -12.20 0.42 -16.74
N ARG A 17 -13.08 1.41 -16.95
CA ARG A 17 -13.96 1.46 -18.12
C ARG A 17 -13.20 1.59 -19.45
N ARG A 18 -12.06 2.30 -19.46
CA ARG A 18 -11.29 2.60 -20.69
C ARG A 18 -9.84 2.14 -20.64
N GLY A 19 -9.39 1.54 -19.53
CA GLY A 19 -7.97 1.16 -19.36
C GLY A 19 -7.00 2.35 -19.40
N GLN A 20 -7.47 3.58 -19.19
CA GLN A 20 -6.63 4.77 -19.38
C GLN A 20 -5.69 4.93 -18.20
N TYR A 21 -4.39 5.08 -18.49
CA TYR A 21 -3.39 5.49 -17.51
C TYR A 21 -3.81 6.82 -16.87
N MET A 22 -3.83 6.84 -15.55
CA MET A 22 -4.13 8.05 -14.78
C MET A 22 -2.88 8.63 -14.15
N ARG A 23 -2.10 7.80 -13.44
CA ARG A 23 -0.92 8.25 -12.72
C ARG A 23 0.00 7.09 -12.31
N CYS A 24 1.22 7.47 -11.98
CA CYS A 24 2.23 6.65 -11.32
C CYS A 24 2.56 7.30 -9.97
N LEU A 25 2.56 6.49 -8.90
CA LEU A 25 3.00 6.87 -7.57
C LEU A 25 4.28 6.11 -7.24
N ARG A 26 5.12 6.74 -6.42
CA ARG A 26 6.30 6.10 -5.82
C ARG A 26 6.29 6.39 -4.33
N PRO A 27 6.23 5.35 -3.48
CA PRO A 27 6.33 5.56 -2.05
C PRO A 27 7.64 6.22 -1.63
N PRO A 28 7.60 7.08 -0.60
CA PRO A 28 8.80 7.74 -0.11
C PRO A 28 9.80 6.70 0.39
N CYS A 29 11.06 6.85 -0.01
CA CYS A 29 12.15 5.99 0.42
C CYS A 29 13.45 6.81 0.51
N ASP A 30 14.03 6.90 1.70
CA ASP A 30 15.31 7.59 1.94
C ASP A 30 16.53 6.66 1.78
N SER A 31 16.33 5.43 1.29
CA SER A 31 17.36 4.42 1.14
C SER A 31 17.73 4.22 -0.32
N SER A 32 18.98 3.88 -0.60
CA SER A 32 19.42 3.42 -1.92
C SER A 32 19.03 1.97 -2.24
N LEU A 33 18.33 1.31 -1.33
CA LEU A 33 17.92 -0.08 -1.49
C LEU A 33 16.61 -0.11 -2.29
N PRO A 34 16.38 -1.16 -3.11
CA PRO A 34 15.11 -1.32 -3.81
C PRO A 34 13.94 -1.38 -2.85
N LEU A 35 12.85 -0.71 -3.21
CA LEU A 35 11.59 -0.75 -2.48
C LEU A 35 10.59 -1.54 -3.33
N SER A 36 10.09 -2.65 -2.80
CA SER A 36 9.10 -3.50 -3.46
C SER A 36 7.69 -3.15 -2.99
N ILE A 37 6.71 -3.05 -3.92
CA ILE A 37 5.29 -3.03 -3.57
C ILE A 37 4.81 -4.48 -3.44
N LEU A 38 4.28 -4.86 -2.27
CA LEU A 38 3.89 -6.23 -1.98
C LEU A 38 2.37 -6.42 -2.04
N HIS A 39 1.62 -5.57 -1.32
CA HIS A 39 0.16 -5.64 -1.25
C HIS A 39 -0.48 -4.28 -1.46
N LEU A 40 -1.71 -4.29 -1.96
CA LEU A 40 -2.51 -3.11 -2.23
C LEU A 40 -3.93 -3.31 -1.74
N ALA A 41 -4.51 -2.28 -1.14
CA ALA A 41 -5.93 -2.27 -0.82
C ALA A 41 -6.52 -0.89 -1.12
N VAL A 42 -7.82 -0.85 -1.39
CA VAL A 42 -8.53 0.39 -1.77
C VAL A 42 -9.79 0.50 -0.94
N SER A 43 -9.97 1.62 -0.25
CA SER A 43 -11.23 1.90 0.46
C SER A 43 -12.35 2.21 -0.51
N TRP A 44 -13.59 2.16 -0.03
CA TRP A 44 -14.75 2.49 -0.83
C TRP A 44 -14.79 3.98 -1.23
N GLU A 45 -14.20 4.89 -0.44
CA GLU A 45 -14.00 6.30 -0.80
C GLU A 45 -12.80 6.53 -1.75
N GLY A 46 -12.05 5.48 -2.09
CA GLY A 46 -10.92 5.56 -3.01
C GLY A 46 -9.59 5.92 -2.36
N HIS A 47 -9.46 5.81 -1.03
CA HIS A 47 -8.16 5.85 -0.39
C HIS A 47 -7.36 4.60 -0.75
N LEU A 48 -6.11 4.79 -1.11
CA LEU A 48 -5.21 3.74 -1.56
C LEU A 48 -4.22 3.42 -0.45
N LEU A 49 -4.20 2.18 -0.01
CA LEU A 49 -3.25 1.66 0.95
C LEU A 49 -2.20 0.83 0.21
N VAL A 50 -0.93 1.17 0.43
CA VAL A 50 0.22 0.56 -0.26
C VAL A 50 1.15 -0.04 0.77
N HIS A 51 1.33 -1.36 0.73
CA HIS A 51 2.33 -2.05 1.54
C HIS A 51 3.64 -2.18 0.76
N THR A 52 4.71 -1.69 1.37
CA THR A 52 6.06 -1.73 0.83
C THR A 52 6.99 -2.54 1.72
N CYS A 53 8.00 -3.15 1.11
CA CYS A 53 9.13 -3.74 1.81
C CYS A 53 10.43 -3.23 1.20
N LEU A 54 11.33 -2.75 2.05
CA LEU A 54 12.68 -2.38 1.64
C LEU A 54 13.55 -3.65 1.58
N GLU A 55 13.99 -4.00 0.38
CA GLU A 55 14.74 -5.23 0.13
C GLU A 55 16.05 -5.26 0.93
N GLY A 56 16.35 -6.41 1.54
CA GLY A 56 17.56 -6.63 2.34
C GLY A 56 17.51 -6.10 3.77
N LYS A 57 16.43 -5.43 4.20
CA LYS A 57 16.22 -5.03 5.61
C LYS A 57 14.89 -5.48 6.20
N ASP A 58 14.04 -6.15 5.41
CA ASP A 58 12.69 -6.59 5.77
C ASP A 58 11.87 -5.50 6.49
N LYS A 59 12.06 -4.25 6.05
CA LYS A 59 11.38 -3.09 6.63
C LYS A 59 10.05 -2.90 5.91
N ASN A 60 9.00 -3.38 6.57
CA ASN A 60 7.63 -3.26 6.09
C ASN A 60 7.03 -1.90 6.45
N THR A 61 6.43 -1.22 5.49
CA THR A 61 5.75 0.08 5.70
C THR A 61 4.41 0.10 4.98
N LEU A 62 3.38 0.62 5.62
CA LEU A 62 2.11 0.97 4.99
C LEU A 62 2.12 2.44 4.65
N HIS A 63 1.65 2.80 3.46
CA HIS A 63 1.48 4.17 3.03
C HIS A 63 0.04 4.39 2.60
N LEU A 64 -0.57 5.46 3.09
CA LEU A 64 -1.91 5.88 2.70
C LEU A 64 -1.82 6.99 1.66
N TYR A 65 -2.62 6.86 0.60
CA TYR A 65 -2.78 7.86 -0.44
C TYR A 65 -4.23 8.24 -0.62
N SER A 66 -4.47 9.49 -0.98
CA SER A 66 -5.78 9.90 -1.50
C SER A 66 -5.99 9.34 -2.91
N VAL A 67 -7.24 9.32 -3.36
CA VAL A 67 -7.60 8.99 -4.75
C VAL A 67 -6.89 9.87 -5.79
N ASN A 68 -6.53 11.10 -5.39
CA ASN A 68 -5.79 12.04 -6.21
C ASN A 68 -4.27 11.88 -6.12
N GLY A 69 -3.78 10.80 -5.50
CA GLY A 69 -2.36 10.46 -5.40
C GLY A 69 -1.57 11.28 -4.40
N LYS A 70 -2.22 12.02 -3.49
CA LYS A 70 -1.52 12.72 -2.40
C LYS A 70 -1.12 11.69 -1.35
N HIS A 71 0.16 11.67 -0.95
CA HIS A 71 0.61 10.89 0.20
C HIS A 71 0.05 11.50 1.50
N LEU A 72 -0.64 10.70 2.30
CA LEU A 72 -1.36 11.16 3.50
C LEU A 72 -0.60 10.77 4.77
N SER A 73 -0.18 9.52 4.88
CA SER A 73 0.52 9.01 6.07
C SER A 73 1.37 7.77 5.73
N SER A 74 2.26 7.41 6.65
CA SER A 74 3.03 6.17 6.61
C SER A 74 3.12 5.55 8.00
N GLU A 75 3.01 4.24 8.10
CA GLU A 75 3.20 3.50 9.34
C GLU A 75 4.16 2.32 9.14
N ARG A 76 5.15 2.18 10.03
CA ARG A 76 6.06 1.03 10.00
C ARG A 76 5.41 -0.17 10.64
N LEU A 77 5.48 -1.30 9.95
CA LEU A 77 5.04 -2.59 10.47
C LEU A 77 6.22 -3.35 11.06
N LYS A 78 5.97 -4.01 12.19
CA LYS A 78 6.96 -4.88 12.85
C LYS A 78 7.06 -6.25 12.18
N GLU A 79 6.00 -6.65 11.49
CA GLU A 79 5.77 -7.99 11.00
C GLU A 79 5.64 -8.01 9.48
N GLN A 80 5.95 -9.16 8.90
CA GLN A 80 5.79 -9.38 7.46
C GLN A 80 4.32 -9.64 7.15
N VAL A 81 3.72 -8.77 6.36
CA VAL A 81 2.31 -8.91 5.94
C VAL A 81 2.18 -10.00 4.91
N THR A 82 1.26 -10.93 5.14
CA THR A 82 0.89 -11.99 4.21
C THR A 82 -0.33 -11.62 3.37
N ASP A 83 -1.29 -10.90 3.97
CA ASP A 83 -2.46 -10.39 3.27
C ASP A 83 -3.05 -9.16 4.00
N MET A 84 -3.80 -8.35 3.26
CA MET A 84 -4.48 -7.18 3.81
C MET A 84 -5.76 -6.82 3.06
N CYS A 85 -6.75 -6.30 3.76
CA CYS A 85 -7.95 -5.74 3.15
C CYS A 85 -8.46 -4.52 3.90
N VAL A 86 -9.32 -3.74 3.25
CA VAL A 86 -10.02 -2.60 3.85
C VAL A 86 -11.49 -2.97 4.00
N SER A 87 -12.04 -2.74 5.20
CA SER A 87 -13.45 -2.96 5.52
C SER A 87 -13.99 -1.74 6.28
N GLY A 88 -14.82 -0.94 5.61
CA GLY A 88 -15.28 0.34 6.16
C GLY A 88 -14.10 1.28 6.38
N GLU A 89 -13.93 1.74 7.63
CA GLU A 89 -12.85 2.63 8.07
C GLU A 89 -11.65 1.87 8.66
N TYR A 90 -11.59 0.55 8.47
CA TYR A 90 -10.56 -0.29 9.07
C TYR A 90 -9.72 -1.02 8.03
N VAL A 91 -8.45 -1.22 8.38
CA VAL A 91 -7.52 -2.11 7.70
C VAL A 91 -7.38 -3.39 8.51
N ILE A 92 -7.59 -4.52 7.86
CA ILE A 92 -7.37 -5.84 8.43
C ILE A 92 -6.08 -6.38 7.82
N ILE A 93 -5.14 -6.80 8.65
CA ILE A 93 -3.80 -7.26 8.22
C ILE A 93 -3.51 -8.61 8.87
N GLY A 94 -3.16 -9.59 8.04
CA GLY A 94 -2.58 -10.86 8.46
C GLY A 94 -1.06 -10.84 8.33
N SER A 95 -0.35 -11.45 9.28
CA SER A 95 1.11 -11.59 9.22
C SER A 95 1.57 -13.04 9.12
N GLU A 96 2.82 -13.21 8.68
CA GLU A 96 3.48 -14.52 8.62
C GLU A 96 3.66 -15.16 10.00
N GLN A 97 3.72 -14.33 11.05
CA GLN A 97 3.82 -14.78 12.43
C GLN A 97 2.47 -15.24 13.02
N GLY A 98 1.39 -15.20 12.24
CA GLY A 98 0.05 -15.64 12.64
C GLY A 98 -0.75 -14.58 13.40
N TYR A 99 -0.31 -13.31 13.40
CA TYR A 99 -1.09 -12.23 13.99
C TYR A 99 -2.13 -11.70 13.01
N LEU A 100 -3.28 -11.32 13.57
CA LEU A 100 -4.32 -10.55 12.90
C LEU A 100 -4.43 -9.19 13.60
N SER A 101 -4.24 -8.10 12.86
CA SER A 101 -4.41 -6.75 13.39
C SER A 101 -5.50 -5.99 12.65
N ILE A 102 -6.31 -5.25 13.41
CA ILE A 102 -7.34 -4.35 12.90
C ILE A 102 -6.91 -2.93 13.29
N ARG A 103 -6.80 -2.05 12.29
CA ARG A 103 -6.28 -0.69 12.45
C ARG A 103 -7.27 0.30 11.84
N ASP A 104 -7.34 1.49 12.42
CA ASP A 104 -8.07 2.60 11.80
C ASP A 104 -7.32 3.03 10.53
N LEU A 105 -8.04 3.19 9.41
CA LEU A 105 -7.45 3.57 8.14
C LEU A 105 -6.97 5.02 8.14
N TYR A 106 -7.60 5.89 8.95
CA TYR A 106 -7.46 7.34 8.88
C TYR A 106 -6.67 7.95 10.03
N ARG A 107 -6.11 7.14 10.92
CA ARG A 107 -5.38 7.58 12.11
C ARG A 107 -3.94 7.07 12.16
#